data_AF-X6CTM4-F1
#
_entry.id   AF-X6CTM4-F1
#
_cell.length_a   1.000
_cell.length_b   1.000
_cell.length_c   1.000
_cell.angle_alpha   90.00
_cell.angle_beta   90.00
_cell.angle_gamma   90.00
#
_symmetry.space_group_name_H-M   'P 1'
#
loop_
_entity.id
_entity.type
_entity.pdbx_description
1 polymer ?
#
loop_
_entity_poly.entity_id
_entity_poly.type
_entity_poly.pdbx_seq_one_letter_code
_entity_poly.pdbx_strand_id
1 'polypeptide(L)' 'MRRDGMDFLKKAEKDGDISEDDHRKRSDQVQKLTDETISTIDHLLSDKEAEIMQV' A
#
# COMPACT_ATOMS: atom_id res chain seq x y z
N MET A 1 -5.13 7.37 0.01
CA MET A 1 -5.29 5.92 0.21
C MET A 1 -4.36 5.37 1.28
N ARG A 2 -3.04 5.16 1.06
CA ARG A 2 -2.15 4.61 2.12
C ARG A 2 -2.20 5.43 3.40
N ARG A 3 -2.00 6.76 3.29
CA ARG A 3 -2.03 7.69 4.42
C ARG A 3 -3.34 7.60 5.20
N ASP A 4 -4.47 7.67 4.50
CA ASP A 4 -5.80 7.60 5.13
C ASP A 4 -6.03 6.24 5.83
N GLY A 5 -5.53 5.15 5.25
CA GLY A 5 -5.55 3.82 5.86
C GLY A 5 -4.72 3.76 7.16
N MET A 6 -3.52 4.35 7.17
CA MET A 6 -2.68 4.44 8.37
C MET A 6 -3.30 5.33 9.45
N ASP A 7 -3.85 6.48 9.05
CA ASP A 7 -4.51 7.41 9.98
C ASP A 7 -5.75 6.76 10.62
N PHE A 8 -6.50 5.96 9.85
CA PHE A 8 -7.61 5.16 10.34
C PHE A 8 -7.17 4.10 11.36
N LEU A 9 -6.14 3.31 11.03
CA LEU A 9 -5.61 2.27 11.92
C LEU A 9 -5.12 2.87 13.25
N LYS A 10 -4.38 3.98 13.17
CA LYS A 10 -3.89 4.70 14.36
C LYS A 10 -5.01 5.24 15.23
N LYS A 11 -6.12 5.66 14.62
CA LYS A 11 -7.31 6.09 15.35
C LYS A 11 -8.00 4.91 16.02
N ALA A 12 -8.22 3.81 15.30
CA ALA A 12 -8.84 2.60 15.84
C ALA A 12 -8.06 2.01 17.03
N GLU A 13 -6.73 2.07 17.00
CA GLU A 13 -5.88 1.67 18.14
C GLU A 13 -6.13 2.57 19.37
N LYS A 14 -6.16 3.89 19.18
CA LYS A 14 -6.41 4.85 20.26
C LYS A 14 -7.81 4.76 20.85
N ASP A 15 -8.79 4.48 20.01
CA ASP A 15 -10.19 4.33 20.41
C ASP A 15 -10.42 2.95 21.10
N GLY A 16 -9.43 2.05 21.06
CA GLY A 16 -9.47 0.73 21.68
C GLY A 16 -10.18 -0.34 20.85
N ASP A 17 -10.52 -0.04 19.59
CA ASP A 17 -11.20 -0.95 18.67
C ASP A 17 -10.27 -2.08 18.19
N ILE A 18 -8.96 -1.85 18.18
CA ILE A 18 -7.94 -2.84 17.83
C ILE A 18 -6.77 -2.80 18.82
N SER A 19 -6.10 -3.93 19.01
CA SER A 19 -4.87 -4.01 19.81
C SER A 19 -3.67 -3.38 19.10
N GLU A 20 -2.60 -3.06 19.84
CA GLU A 20 -1.32 -2.61 19.25
C GLU A 20 -0.75 -3.68 18.29
N ASP A 21 -0.87 -4.96 18.64
CA ASP A 21 -0.43 -6.07 17.79
C ASP A 21 -1.22 -6.13 16.48
N ASP A 22 -2.54 -5.91 16.53
CA ASP A 22 -3.38 -5.84 15.33
C ASP A 22 -3.09 -4.60 14.50
N HIS A 23 -2.84 -3.45 15.14
CA HIS A 23 -2.43 -2.22 14.49
C HIS A 23 -1.15 -2.43 13.67
N ARG A 24 -0.12 -3.06 14.27
CA ARG A 24 1.14 -3.38 13.58
C ARG A 24 0.92 -4.32 12.39
N LYS A 25 0.23 -5.45 12.59
CA LYS A 25 -0.06 -6.41 11.51
C LYS A 25 -0.83 -5.78 10.35
N ARG A 26 -1.86 -4.99 10.63
CA ARG A 26 -2.67 -4.34 9.59
C ARG A 26 -1.89 -3.24 8.87
N SER A 27 -1.03 -2.51 9.58
CA SER A 27 -0.14 -1.52 8.97
C SER A 27 0.83 -2.18 7.99
N ASP A 28 1.45 -3.30 8.39
CA ASP A 28 2.34 -4.07 7.51
C ASP A 28 1.62 -4.55 6.24
N GLN A 29 0.37 -5.01 6.37
CA GLN A 29 -0.46 -5.41 5.23
C GLN A 29 -0.77 -4.25 4.29
N VAL A 30 -1.18 -3.09 4.82
CA VAL A 30 -1.46 -1.89 4.01
C VAL A 30 -0.21 -1.45 3.26
N GLN A 31 0.94 -1.45 3.93
CA GLN A 31 2.21 -1.08 3.31
C GLN A 31 2.59 -2.06 2.20
N LYS A 32 2.54 -3.37 2.47
CA LYS A 32 2.85 -4.41 1.49
C LYS A 32 1.97 -4.31 0.24
N LEU A 33 0.65 -4.17 0.41
CA LEU A 33 -0.28 -4.02 -0.73
C LEU A 33 0.01 -2.75 -1.54
N THR A 34 0.37 -1.66 -0.86
CA THR A 34 0.74 -0.40 -1.55
C THR A 34 1.99 -0.61 -2.40
N ASP A 35 3.01 -1.25 -1.84
CA ASP A 35 4.30 -1.47 -2.52
C ASP A 35 4.16 -2.43 -3.71
N GLU A 36 3.39 -3.52 -3.55
CA GLU A 36 3.07 -4.46 -4.63
C GLU A 36 2.32 -3.77 -5.78
N THR A 37 1.36 -2.91 -5.45
CA THR A 37 0.59 -2.15 -6.45
C THR A 37 1.49 -1.19 -7.21
N ILE A 38 2.37 -0.46 -6.52
CA ILE A 38 3.34 0.45 -7.14
C ILE A 38 4.26 -0.32 -8.08
N SER A 39 4.85 -1.42 -7.62
CA SER A 39 5.73 -2.26 -8.44
C SER A 39 5.03 -2.79 -9.69
N THR A 40 3.75 -3.18 -9.56
CA THR A 40 2.96 -3.62 -10.71
C THR A 40 2.76 -2.49 -11.73
N ILE A 41 2.45 -1.27 -11.26
CA ILE A 41 2.28 -0.10 -12.14
C ILE A 41 3.60 0.24 -12.84
N ASP A 42 4.72 0.23 -12.12
CA ASP A 42 6.04 0.52 -12.68
C ASP A 42 6.43 -0.48 -13.78
N HIS A 43 6.15 -1.77 -13.56
CA HIS A 43 6.33 -2.81 -14.58
C HIS A 43 5.47 -2.57 -15.82
N LEU A 44 4.17 -2.32 -15.64
CA LEU A 44 3.25 -2.04 -16.74
C LEU A 44 3.65 -0.80 -17.53
N LEU A 45 4.12 0.25 -16.85
CA LEU A 45 4.62 1.46 -17.49
C LEU A 45 5.87 1.16 -18.33
N SER A 46 6.84 0.46 -17.75
CA SER A 46 8.09 0.12 -18.43
C SER A 46 7.84 -0.77 -19.66
N ASP A 47 6.96 -1.76 -19.56
CA ASP A 47 6.57 -2.60 -20.68
C ASP A 47 5.93 -1.77 -21.80
N LYS A 48 5.06 -0.81 -21.44
CA LYS A 48 4.40 0.05 -22.42
C LYS A 48 5.37 1.02 -23.09
N GLU A 49 6.31 1.58 -22.34
CA GLU A 49 7.37 2.42 -22.89
C GLU A 49 8.25 1.64 -23.88
N ALA A 50 8.61 0.39 -23.56
CA ALA A 50 9.37 -0.46 -24.46
C ALA A 50 8.61 -0.80 -25.75
N GLU A 51 7.30 -1.09 -25.65
CA GLU A 51 6.42 -1.31 -26.81
C GLU A 51 6.37 -0.07 -27.73
N ILE A 52 6.28 1.13 -27.15
CA ILE A 52 6.25 2.39 -27.92
C ILE A 52 7.59 2.68 -28.61
N MET A 53 8.71 2.32 -27.97
CA MET A 53 10.07 2.57 -28.47
C MET A 53 10.53 1.56 -29.53
N GLN A 54 9.87 0.40 -29.63
CA GLN A 54 10.01 -0.50 -30.78
C GLN A 54 9.24 0.06 -31.99
N VAL A 55 9.91 0.93 -32.74
CA VAL A 55 9.50 1.37 -34.09
C VAL A 55 10.52 0.86 -35.10
#